data_AF-A0A6N6RSR3-F1
#
_entry.id   AF-A0A6N6RSR3-F1
#
_cell.length_a   1.000
_cell.length_b   1.000
_cell.length_c   1.000
_cell.angle_alpha   90.00
_cell.angle_beta   90.00
_cell.angle_gamma   90.00
#
_symmetry.space_group_name_H-M   'P 1'
#
loop_
_entity.id
_entity.type
_entity.pdbx_description
1 polymer ?
#
loop_
_entity_poly.entity_id
_entity_poly.type
_entity_poly.pdbx_seq_one_letter_code
_entity_poly.pdbx_strand_id
1 'polypeptide(L)'
;MKQKKNIILLASLMSSLVLTGCASNDELIAQQKNQTEQMSALESKVSTLESQVGTLEAELQKQKETDSEIYQTVRTLDAVQGELKAQAQQQADEAVMYYTIKQDDTLYSIAKEQGIALADLLQLNPKIDNPKRLLIGDVINIK
;
A
#
# COMPACT_ATOMS: atom_id res chain seq x y z
N MET A 1 -6.18 -86.20 -16.93
CA MET A 1 -5.08 -85.19 -17.04
C MET A 1 -5.35 -83.86 -16.31
N LYS A 2 -6.58 -83.51 -15.91
CA LYS A 2 -6.90 -82.23 -15.24
C LYS A 2 -6.40 -82.12 -13.79
N GLN A 3 -6.46 -83.21 -13.01
CA GLN A 3 -6.02 -83.22 -11.60
C GLN A 3 -4.49 -83.02 -11.44
N LYS A 4 -3.67 -83.58 -12.34
CA LYS A 4 -2.20 -83.40 -12.29
C LYS A 4 -1.75 -81.97 -12.62
N LYS A 5 -2.51 -81.22 -13.45
CA LYS A 5 -2.17 -79.83 -13.81
C LYS A 5 -2.44 -78.83 -12.68
N ASN A 6 -3.49 -79.03 -11.89
CA ASN A 6 -3.80 -78.15 -10.74
C ASN A 6 -2.84 -78.33 -9.57
N ILE A 7 -2.35 -79.55 -9.33
CA ILE A 7 -1.37 -79.82 -8.27
C ILE A 7 -0.01 -79.19 -8.60
N ILE A 8 0.40 -79.19 -9.88
CA ILE A 8 1.65 -78.56 -10.33
C ILE A 8 1.56 -77.02 -10.26
N LEU A 9 0.39 -76.44 -10.58
CA LEU A 9 0.17 -75.00 -10.50
C LEU A 9 0.16 -74.50 -9.04
N LEU A 10 -0.48 -75.24 -8.13
CA LEU A 10 -0.48 -74.94 -6.68
C LEU A 10 0.90 -75.14 -6.05
N ALA A 11 1.66 -76.16 -6.46
CA ALA A 11 3.03 -76.36 -6.01
C ALA A 11 3.95 -75.20 -6.48
N SER A 12 3.79 -74.72 -7.72
CA SER A 12 4.54 -73.56 -8.22
C SER A 12 4.21 -72.27 -7.48
N LEU A 13 2.92 -72.04 -7.13
CA LEU A 13 2.50 -70.89 -6.34
C LEU A 13 3.02 -70.97 -4.90
N MET A 14 2.93 -72.14 -4.26
CA MET A 14 3.45 -72.37 -2.91
C MET A 14 4.98 -72.30 -2.87
N SER A 15 5.69 -72.71 -3.93
CA SER A 15 7.12 -72.48 -4.07
C SER A 15 7.44 -70.99 -4.23
N SER A 16 6.64 -70.20 -4.94
CA SER A 16 6.83 -68.73 -5.00
C SER A 16 6.48 -68.01 -3.68
N LEU A 17 5.53 -68.51 -2.89
CA LEU A 17 5.24 -68.00 -1.54
C LEU A 17 6.30 -68.44 -0.51
N VAL A 18 6.94 -69.59 -0.70
CA VAL A 18 8.07 -70.07 0.13
C VAL A 18 9.39 -69.41 -0.30
N LEU A 19 9.57 -69.04 -1.57
CA LEU A 19 10.71 -68.24 -2.04
C LEU A 19 10.60 -66.74 -1.72
N THR A 20 9.44 -66.23 -1.30
CA THR A 20 9.37 -64.91 -0.64
C THR A 20 9.91 -64.91 0.79
N GLY A 21 10.38 -66.06 1.30
CA GLY A 21 11.17 -66.18 2.52
C GLY A 21 12.67 -65.94 2.35
N CYS A 22 13.10 -65.27 1.27
CA CYS A 22 14.53 -65.04 0.96
C CYS A 22 14.98 -63.57 1.03
N ALA A 23 14.21 -62.66 1.64
CA ALA A 23 14.86 -61.52 2.29
C ALA A 23 15.47 -62.08 3.57
N SER A 24 16.81 -62.07 3.70
CA SER A 24 17.41 -62.42 4.99
C SER A 24 16.89 -61.43 6.03
N ASN A 25 16.72 -61.87 7.28
CA ASN A 25 16.28 -60.98 8.36
C ASN A 25 17.16 -59.71 8.45
N ASP A 26 18.43 -59.78 8.03
CA ASP A 26 19.34 -58.63 7.99
C ASP A 26 18.96 -57.58 6.93
N GLU A 27 18.45 -57.99 5.77
CA GLU A 27 17.99 -57.08 4.72
C GLU A 27 16.71 -56.34 5.14
N LEU A 28 15.78 -57.06 5.79
CA LEU A 28 14.58 -56.45 6.35
C LEU A 28 14.91 -55.46 7.47
N ILE A 29 15.89 -55.78 8.33
CA ILE A 29 16.38 -54.88 9.38
C ILE A 29 17.04 -53.64 8.77
N ALA A 30 17.87 -53.79 7.73
CA ALA A 30 18.50 -52.68 7.05
C ALA A 30 17.46 -51.76 6.37
N GLN A 31 16.44 -52.35 5.74
CA GLN A 31 15.34 -51.60 5.14
C GLN A 31 14.52 -50.84 6.19
N GLN A 32 14.19 -51.48 7.31
CA GLN A 32 13.48 -50.83 8.42
C GLN A 32 14.29 -49.70 9.04
N LYS A 33 15.61 -49.90 9.22
CA LYS A 33 16.51 -48.85 9.71
C LYS A 33 16.54 -47.65 8.76
N ASN A 34 16.70 -47.86 7.47
CA ASN A 34 16.67 -46.79 6.46
C ASN A 34 15.32 -46.06 6.46
N GLN A 35 14.20 -46.78 6.55
CA GLN A 35 12.87 -46.17 6.67
C GLN A 35 12.72 -45.35 7.95
N THR A 36 13.31 -45.78 9.07
CA THR A 36 13.26 -45.08 10.36
C THR A 36 14.11 -43.80 10.32
N GLU A 37 15.28 -43.84 9.68
CA GLU A 37 16.14 -42.67 9.44
C GLU A 37 15.45 -41.66 8.50
N GLN A 38 14.76 -42.13 7.46
CA GLN A 38 13.95 -41.28 6.59
C GLN A 38 12.76 -40.66 7.35
N MET A 39 12.12 -41.42 8.24
CA MET A 39 11.00 -40.94 9.06
C MET A 39 11.46 -39.83 10.01
N SER A 40 12.56 -40.03 10.74
CA SER A 40 13.07 -39.01 11.68
C SER A 40 13.57 -37.75 10.96
N ALA A 41 14.16 -37.91 9.77
CA ALA A 41 14.53 -36.77 8.92
C ALA A 41 13.30 -36.00 8.42
N LEU A 42 12.21 -36.71 8.11
CA LEU A 42 10.96 -36.08 7.69
C LEU A 42 10.29 -35.34 8.86
N GLU A 43 10.25 -35.94 10.05
CA GLU A 43 9.74 -35.30 11.27
C GLU A 43 10.49 -34.01 11.60
N SER A 44 11.83 -34.01 11.48
CA SER A 44 12.65 -32.81 11.66
C SER A 44 12.30 -31.72 10.63
N LYS A 45 12.06 -32.09 9.37
CA LYS A 45 11.62 -31.14 8.33
C LYS A 45 10.24 -30.58 8.61
N VAL A 46 9.29 -31.41 9.06
CA VAL A 46 7.94 -30.97 9.43
C VAL A 46 8.02 -29.96 10.58
N SER A 47 8.79 -30.26 11.63
CA SER A 47 8.99 -29.32 12.75
C SER A 47 9.60 -27.98 12.29
N THR A 48 10.55 -28.02 11.35
CA THR A 48 11.14 -26.81 10.77
C THR A 48 10.12 -26.01 9.95
N LEU A 49 9.29 -26.69 9.15
CA LEU A 49 8.24 -26.06 8.36
C LEU A 49 7.17 -25.43 9.26
N GLU A 50 6.76 -26.11 10.32
CA GLU A 50 5.81 -25.57 11.30
C GLU A 50 6.35 -24.29 11.97
N SER A 51 7.63 -24.29 12.34
CA SER A 51 8.29 -23.09 12.85
C SER A 51 8.30 -21.96 11.81
N GLN A 52 8.57 -22.27 10.54
CA GLN A 52 8.58 -21.26 9.46
C GLN A 52 7.18 -20.68 9.20
N VAL A 53 6.14 -21.53 9.21
CA VAL A 53 4.75 -21.08 9.07
C VAL A 53 4.38 -20.13 10.21
N GLY A 54 4.71 -20.48 11.46
CA GLY A 54 4.46 -19.59 12.60
C GLY A 54 5.17 -18.23 12.47
N THR A 55 6.41 -18.19 11.96
CA THR A 55 7.10 -16.92 11.71
C THR A 55 6.43 -16.10 10.62
N LEU A 56 6.00 -16.73 9.52
CA LEU A 56 5.35 -16.05 8.41
C LEU A 56 3.97 -15.50 8.80
N GLU A 57 3.23 -16.24 9.63
CA GLU A 57 1.93 -15.78 10.16
C GLU A 57 2.09 -14.53 11.04
N ALA A 58 3.13 -14.49 11.88
CA ALA A 58 3.45 -13.33 12.71
C ALA A 58 3.87 -12.11 11.86
N GLU A 59 4.68 -12.32 10.83
CA GLU A 59 5.08 -11.25 9.90
C GLU A 59 3.89 -10.70 9.11
N LEU A 60 3.01 -11.58 8.63
CA LEU A 60 1.78 -11.20 7.93
C LEU A 60 0.85 -10.38 8.83
N GLN A 61 0.74 -10.76 10.11
CA GLN A 61 -0.07 -10.01 11.07
C GLN A 61 0.49 -8.60 11.31
N LYS A 62 1.81 -8.49 11.48
CA LYS A 62 2.49 -7.20 11.60
C LYS A 62 2.30 -6.34 10.36
N GLN A 63 2.32 -6.95 9.17
CA GLN A 63 2.08 -6.24 7.92
C GLN A 63 0.66 -5.68 7.85
N LYS A 64 -0.36 -6.46 8.25
CA LYS A 64 -1.76 -5.99 8.29
C LYS A 64 -1.97 -4.80 9.23
N GLU A 65 -1.32 -4.81 10.39
CA GLU A 65 -1.35 -3.70 11.34
C GLU A 65 -0.71 -2.45 10.74
N THR A 66 0.45 -2.62 10.10
CA THR A 66 1.15 -1.54 9.40
C THR A 66 0.28 -0.94 8.28
N ASP A 67 -0.37 -1.79 7.48
CA ASP A 67 -1.26 -1.34 6.39
C ASP A 67 -2.46 -0.56 6.93
N SER A 68 -3.01 -0.98 8.07
CA SER A 68 -4.08 -0.24 8.75
C SER A 68 -3.61 1.13 9.24
N GLU A 69 -2.43 1.22 9.85
CA GLU A 69 -1.84 2.49 10.29
C GLU A 69 -1.56 3.43 9.11
N ILE A 70 -1.02 2.89 8.01
CA ILE A 70 -0.79 3.66 6.77
C ILE A 70 -2.12 4.21 6.26
N TYR A 71 -3.17 3.40 6.19
CA TYR A 71 -4.48 3.84 5.72
C TYR A 71 -5.04 5.00 6.56
N GLN A 72 -4.96 4.91 7.89
CA GLN A 72 -5.40 6.00 8.76
C GLN A 72 -4.56 7.26 8.56
N THR A 73 -3.25 7.11 8.39
CA THR A 73 -2.33 8.23 8.17
C THR A 73 -2.59 8.93 6.83
N VAL A 74 -2.82 8.17 5.76
CA VAL A 74 -3.15 8.75 4.45
C VAL A 74 -4.47 9.52 4.52
N ARG A 75 -5.49 8.93 5.16
CA ARG A 75 -6.78 9.59 5.35
C ARG A 75 -6.66 10.91 6.12
N THR A 76 -5.85 10.95 7.17
CA THR A 76 -5.64 12.19 7.95
C THR A 76 -4.85 13.22 7.16
N LEU A 77 -3.83 12.80 6.41
CA LEU A 77 -3.07 13.69 5.53
C LEU A 77 -3.95 14.32 4.45
N ASP A 78 -4.85 13.55 3.82
CA ASP A 78 -5.79 14.07 2.83
C ASP A 78 -6.72 15.14 3.43
N ALA A 79 -7.22 14.90 4.65
CA ALA A 79 -8.05 15.86 5.37
C ALA A 79 -7.29 17.15 5.70
N VAL A 80 -6.09 17.03 6.27
CA VAL A 80 -5.21 18.16 6.59
C VAL A 80 -4.83 18.94 5.34
N GLN A 81 -4.56 18.26 4.22
CA GLN A 81 -4.27 18.92 2.95
C GLN A 81 -5.48 19.71 2.44
N GLY A 82 -6.69 19.19 2.61
CA GLY A 82 -7.93 19.91 2.32
C GLY A 82 -8.08 21.18 3.15
N GLU A 83 -7.86 21.09 4.47
CA GLU A 83 -7.91 22.23 5.39
C GLU A 83 -6.85 23.28 5.07
N LEU A 84 -5.60 22.87 4.83
CA LEU A 84 -4.50 23.76 4.45
C LEU A 84 -4.78 24.49 3.13
N LYS A 85 -5.37 23.80 2.15
CA LYS A 85 -5.79 24.45 0.88
C LYS A 85 -6.89 25.48 1.12
N ALA A 86 -7.87 25.18 1.97
CA ALA A 86 -8.93 26.12 2.32
C ALA A 86 -8.37 27.35 3.05
N GLN A 87 -7.46 27.15 4.01
CA GLN A 87 -6.78 28.22 4.72
C GLN A 87 -5.91 29.08 3.79
N ALA A 88 -5.15 28.45 2.89
CA ALA A 88 -4.35 29.17 1.89
C ALA A 88 -5.23 29.98 0.95
N GLN A 89 -6.40 29.46 0.56
CA GLN A 89 -7.34 30.19 -0.28
C GLN A 89 -7.95 31.39 0.46
N GLN A 90 -8.34 31.22 1.73
CA GLN A 90 -8.82 32.31 2.58
C GLN A 90 -7.76 33.39 2.76
N GLN A 91 -6.51 33.00 3.03
CA GLN A 91 -5.41 33.93 3.19
C GLN A 91 -5.03 34.62 1.87
N ALA A 92 -5.23 33.96 0.72
CA ALA A 92 -5.06 34.58 -0.59
C ALA A 92 -6.20 35.56 -0.95
N ASP A 93 -7.38 35.37 -0.38
CA ASP A 93 -8.53 36.27 -0.53
C ASP A 93 -8.38 37.52 0.36
N GLU A 94 -7.82 37.35 1.57
CA GLU A 94 -7.50 38.44 2.50
C GLU A 94 -6.14 39.11 2.21
N ALA A 95 -5.39 38.62 1.23
CA ALA A 95 -4.07 39.15 0.90
C ALA A 95 -4.20 40.54 0.26
N VAL A 96 -3.87 41.56 1.05
CA VAL A 96 -3.81 42.95 0.59
C VAL A 96 -2.71 43.12 -0.45
N MET A 97 -3.08 43.54 -1.66
CA MET A 97 -2.14 43.78 -2.75
C MET A 97 -2.14 45.26 -3.12
N TYR A 98 -0.95 45.85 -3.27
CA TYR A 98 -0.82 47.27 -3.54
C TYR A 98 -0.38 47.55 -4.98
N TYR A 99 -0.92 48.62 -5.56
CA TYR A 99 -0.55 49.14 -6.87
C TYR A 99 -0.09 50.60 -6.76
N THR A 100 1.02 50.92 -7.42
CA THR A 100 1.51 52.29 -7.53
C THR A 100 1.01 52.92 -8.83
N ILE A 101 0.26 54.02 -8.70
CA ILE A 101 -0.34 54.74 -9.81
C ILE A 101 0.73 55.32 -10.75
N LYS A 102 0.57 55.09 -12.05
CA LYS A 102 1.46 55.56 -13.12
C LYS A 102 0.81 56.67 -13.91
N GLN A 103 1.58 57.27 -14.82
CA GLN A 103 1.06 58.25 -15.76
C GLN A 103 -0.07 57.65 -16.61
N ASP A 104 -1.13 58.43 -16.82
CA ASP A 104 -2.34 58.09 -17.58
C ASP A 104 -3.22 56.98 -16.97
N ASP A 105 -2.92 56.53 -15.75
CA ASP A 105 -3.78 55.61 -15.02
C ASP A 105 -5.08 56.31 -14.57
N THR A 106 -6.17 55.56 -14.63
CA THR A 106 -7.46 55.88 -14.01
C THR A 106 -7.88 54.73 -13.11
N LEU A 107 -8.71 54.97 -12.10
CA LEU A 107 -9.25 53.86 -11.30
C LEU A 107 -9.99 52.83 -12.16
N TYR A 108 -10.61 53.27 -13.26
CA TYR A 108 -11.27 52.36 -14.20
C TYR A 108 -10.28 51.48 -14.98
N SER A 109 -9.18 52.06 -15.50
CA SER A 109 -8.17 51.26 -16.22
C SER A 109 -7.49 50.27 -15.29
N ILE A 110 -7.13 50.70 -14.07
CA ILE A 110 -6.54 49.83 -13.05
C ILE A 110 -7.52 48.71 -12.66
N ALA A 111 -8.77 49.03 -12.32
CA ALA A 111 -9.78 48.04 -11.98
C ALA A 111 -9.96 47.00 -13.10
N LYS A 112 -10.04 47.46 -14.35
CA LYS A 112 -10.17 46.58 -15.52
C LYS A 112 -8.96 45.67 -15.72
N GLU A 113 -7.74 46.19 -15.56
CA GLU A 113 -6.51 45.40 -15.70
C GLU A 113 -6.35 44.37 -14.59
N GLN A 114 -6.75 44.71 -13.36
CA GLN A 114 -6.71 43.79 -12.22
C GLN A 114 -7.93 42.84 -12.17
N GLY A 115 -8.93 43.05 -13.03
CA GLY A 115 -10.15 42.23 -13.06
C GLY A 115 -11.09 42.46 -11.88
N ILE A 116 -11.06 43.64 -11.26
CA ILE A 116 -11.84 44.00 -10.07
C ILE A 116 -12.97 44.96 -10.49
N ALA A 117 -14.12 44.90 -9.82
CA ALA A 117 -15.16 45.90 -10.05
C ALA A 117 -14.69 47.27 -9.54
N LEU A 118 -14.98 48.34 -10.30
CA LEU A 118 -14.60 49.70 -9.90
C LEU A 118 -15.18 50.08 -8.53
N ALA A 119 -16.37 49.60 -8.20
CA ALA A 119 -17.01 49.83 -6.90
C ALA A 119 -16.19 49.22 -5.75
N ASP A 120 -15.68 48.00 -5.93
CA ASP A 120 -14.87 47.30 -4.94
C ASP A 120 -13.51 48.00 -4.77
N LEU A 121 -12.89 48.42 -5.88
CA LEU A 121 -11.64 49.18 -5.83
C LEU A 121 -11.79 50.50 -5.05
N LEU A 122 -12.93 51.20 -5.19
CA LEU A 122 -13.23 52.39 -4.40
C LEU A 122 -13.45 52.05 -2.92
N GLN A 123 -14.13 50.94 -2.63
CA GLN A 123 -14.36 50.48 -1.26
C GLN A 123 -13.06 50.10 -0.54
N LEU A 124 -12.10 49.48 -1.23
CA LEU A 124 -10.77 49.17 -0.71
C LEU A 124 -9.95 50.44 -0.40
N ASN A 125 -10.31 51.59 -0.97
CA ASN A 125 -9.55 52.83 -0.88
C ASN A 125 -10.41 54.02 -0.40
N PRO A 126 -10.97 53.97 0.82
CA PRO A 126 -11.86 55.02 1.33
C PRO A 126 -11.18 56.38 1.51
N LYS A 127 -9.85 56.43 1.47
CA LYS A 127 -9.02 57.64 1.51
C LYS A 127 -9.01 58.45 0.21
N ILE A 128 -9.55 57.91 -0.89
CA ILE A 128 -9.61 58.62 -2.17
C ILE A 128 -10.86 59.51 -2.19
N ASP A 129 -10.71 60.77 -1.79
CA ASP A 129 -11.81 61.74 -1.73
C ASP A 129 -12.40 62.06 -3.11
N ASN A 130 -11.57 62.07 -4.15
CA ASN A 130 -11.99 62.35 -5.52
C ASN A 130 -11.42 61.33 -6.51
N PRO A 131 -12.25 60.37 -6.99
CA PRO A 131 -11.86 59.33 -7.95
C PRO A 131 -11.28 59.84 -9.28
N LYS A 132 -11.52 61.11 -9.63
CA LYS A 132 -11.03 61.74 -10.87
C LYS A 132 -9.69 62.46 -10.70
N ARG A 133 -9.13 62.50 -9.49
CA ARG A 133 -7.86 63.17 -9.18
C ARG A 133 -6.92 62.20 -8.47
N LEU A 134 -6.15 61.48 -9.27
CA LEU A 134 -5.12 60.56 -8.81
C LEU A 134 -3.75 61.21 -8.97
N LEU A 135 -2.84 60.99 -8.03
CA LEU A 135 -1.45 61.45 -8.14
C LEU A 135 -0.57 60.28 -8.58
N ILE A 136 0.33 60.55 -9.52
CA ILE A 136 1.33 59.58 -9.95
C ILE A 136 2.25 59.28 -8.75
N GLY A 137 2.48 58.00 -8.49
CA GLY A 137 3.24 57.51 -7.34
C GLY A 137 2.41 57.15 -6.12
N ASP A 138 1.11 57.46 -6.09
CA ASP A 138 0.23 57.04 -5.00
C ASP A 138 0.08 55.52 -4.96
N VAL A 139 -0.03 54.97 -3.75
CA VAL A 139 -0.21 53.54 -3.52
C VAL A 139 -1.65 53.27 -3.08
N ILE A 140 -2.35 52.48 -3.89
CA ILE A 140 -3.74 52.06 -3.68
C ILE A 140 -3.82 50.57 -3.44
N ASN A 141 -4.79 50.15 -2.63
CA ASN A 141 -5.11 48.75 -2.44
C ASN A 141 -5.91 48.23 -3.64
N ILE A 142 -5.49 47.11 -4.21
CA ILE A 142 -6.16 46.41 -5.30
C ILE A 142 -6.55 44.98 -4.91
N LYS A 143 -6.46 44.57 -3.64
CA LYS A 143 -7.00 43.28 -3.20
C LYS A 143 -7.37 43.29 -1.72
#